data_AF-A0A7V9QAU9-F1
#
_entry.id   AF-A0A7V9QAU9-F1
#
_cell.length_a   1.000
_cell.length_b   1.000
_cell.length_c   1.000
_cell.angle_alpha   90.00
_cell.angle_beta   90.00
_cell.angle_gamma   90.00
#
_symmetry.space_group_name_H-M   'P 1'
#
loop_
_entity.id
_entity.type
_entity.pdbx_description
1 polymer ?
#
loop_
_entity_poly.entity_id
_entity_poly.type
_entity_poly.pdbx_seq_one_letter_code
_entity_poly.pdbx_strand_id
1 'polypeptide(L)' 'NNPGTWAFHCHILTHAEGPHGMFGMVTALVVE' A
#
# COMPACT_ATOMS: atom_id res chain seq x y z
N ASN A 1 -8.68 10.72 15.18
CA ASN A 1 -8.52 10.42 13.74
C ASN A 1 -7.06 10.56 13.40
N ASN A 2 -6.49 9.61 12.65
CA ASN A 2 -5.10 9.66 12.20
C ASN A 2 -5.08 10.10 10.74
N PRO A 3 -5.21 11.43 10.47
CA PRO A 3 -5.18 11.94 9.11
C PRO A 3 -3.80 11.69 8.50
N GLY A 4 -3.78 11.42 7.19
CA GLY A 4 -2.56 11.12 6.46
C GLY A 4 -2.79 10.13 5.32
N THR A 5 -1.71 9.82 4.62
CA THR A 5 -1.68 8.83 3.55
C THR A 5 -1.14 7.52 4.08
N TRP A 6 -1.90 6.45 3.90
CA TRP A 6 -1.58 5.10 4.37
C TRP A 6 -1.42 4.15 3.18
N ALA A 7 -0.46 3.22 3.27
CA ALA A 7 -0.37 2.13 2.31
C ALA A 7 -1.45 1.09 2.61
N PHE A 8 -2.39 0.93 1.70
CA PHE A 8 -3.39 -0.13 1.77
C PHE A 8 -3.04 -1.20 0.74
N HIS A 9 -2.67 -2.39 1.20
CA HIS A 9 -2.12 -3.43 0.33
C HIS A 9 -2.55 -4.84 0.75
N CYS A 10 -2.31 -5.82 -0.13
CA CYS A 10 -2.46 -7.24 0.21
C CYS A 10 -1.37 -7.67 1.20
N HIS A 11 -1.71 -8.51 2.18
CA HIS A 11 -0.73 -9.07 3.11
C HIS A 11 0.17 -10.16 2.48
N ILE A 12 -0.12 -10.64 1.27
CA ILE A 12 0.79 -11.48 0.50
C ILE A 12 1.81 -10.56 -0.17
N LEU A 13 3.03 -10.52 0.35
CA LEU A 13 4.05 -9.53 -0.04
C LEU A 13 4.33 -9.53 -1.54
N THR A 14 4.43 -10.69 -2.17
CA THR A 14 4.72 -10.82 -3.61
C THR A 14 3.57 -10.33 -4.52
N HIS A 15 2.38 -10.04 -3.96
CA HIS A 15 1.30 -9.37 -4.68
C HIS A 15 1.39 -7.84 -4.60
N ALA A 16 2.17 -7.30 -3.66
CA ALA A 16 2.23 -5.87 -3.34
C ALA A 16 3.62 -5.24 -3.58
N GLU A 17 4.69 -6.03 -3.58
CA GLU A 17 6.09 -5.55 -3.63
C GLU A 17 7.03 -6.51 -4.36
N GLY A 18 8.04 -5.95 -5.03
CA GLY A 18 9.16 -6.68 -5.63
C GLY A 18 10.45 -5.85 -5.62
N PRO A 19 11.53 -6.33 -6.27
CA PRO A 19 12.86 -5.68 -6.22
C PRO A 19 12.91 -4.23 -6.72
N HIS A 20 11.88 -3.78 -7.44
CA HIS A 20 11.76 -2.42 -7.97
C HIS A 20 10.75 -1.55 -7.21
N GLY A 21 10.27 -2.02 -6.06
CA GLY A 21 9.31 -1.32 -5.20
C GLY A 21 7.90 -1.90 -5.25
N MET A 22 6.95 -1.11 -4.78
CA MET A 22 5.54 -1.50 -4.63
C MET A 22 4.85 -1.60 -6.01
N PHE A 23 4.10 -2.68 -6.24
CA PHE A 23 3.34 -2.90 -7.47
C PHE A 23 2.09 -3.76 -7.21
N GLY A 24 1.15 -3.79 -8.15
CA GLY A 24 0.00 -4.69 -8.09
C GLY A 24 -1.03 -4.30 -7.02
N MET A 25 -1.20 -5.15 -5.99
CA MET A 25 -2.25 -5.05 -4.96
C MET A 25 -1.87 -4.09 -3.84
N VAL A 26 -1.64 -2.82 -4.19
CA VAL A 26 -1.30 -1.71 -3.30
C VAL A 26 -1.98 -0.43 -3.79
N THR A 27 -2.50 0.38 -2.87
CA THR A 27 -3.03 1.72 -3.14
C THR A 27 -2.79 2.67 -1.97
N ALA A 28 -2.85 3.97 -2.23
CA ALA A 28 -2.81 4.99 -1.20
C ALA A 28 -4.21 5.24 -0.64
N LEU A 29 -4.38 5.11 0.68
CA LEU A 29 -5.59 5.51 1.40
C LEU A 29 -5.35 6.88 2.04
N VAL A 30 -6.10 7.89 1.60
CA VAL A 30 -6.03 9.25 2.16
C VAL A 30 -7.13 9.42 3.20
N VAL A 31 -6.76 9.80 4.41
CA VAL A 31 -7.66 10.09 5.54
C VAL A 31 -7.53 11.56 5.92
N GLU A 32 -8.67 12.26 6.00
CA GLU A 32 -8.80 13.68 6.37
C GLU A 32 -9.39 13.85 7.78
#